data_AF-A0A7X8UCK8-F1
#
_entry.id   AF-A0A7X8UCK8-F1
#
_cell.length_a   1.000
_cell.length_b   1.000
_cell.length_c   1.000
_cell.angle_alpha   90.00
_cell.angle_beta   90.00
_cell.angle_gamma   90.00
#
_symmetry.space_group_name_H-M   'P 1'
#
loop_
_entity.id
_entity.type
_entity.pdbx_description
1 polymer ?
#
loop_
_entity_poly.entity_id
_entity_poly.type
_entity_poly.pdbx_seq_one_letter_code
_entity_poly.pdbx_strand_id
1 'polypeptide(L)'
;MAYAKHRQSHKKELYYILCIVAVTLVLSFSLFGPGGYRDLRRARLELELQRARVEELELGNQQRMRSIEALRSDRDALESYARQKGYGKEGEIIHHLPGE
;
A
#
# COMPACT_ATOMS: atom_id res chain seq x y z
N MET A 1 -47.57 -64.67 2.73
CA MET A 1 -46.31 -63.89 2.82
C MET A 1 -46.51 -62.62 2.02
N ALA A 2 -46.63 -61.46 2.67
CA ALA A 2 -46.76 -60.16 2.00
C ALA A 2 -45.56 -59.30 2.38
N TYR A 3 -44.65 -59.09 1.43
CA TYR A 3 -43.43 -58.30 1.59
C TYR A 3 -43.81 -56.82 1.56
N ALA A 4 -43.89 -56.18 2.72
CA ALA A 4 -44.12 -54.74 2.80
C ALA A 4 -42.89 -54.01 2.28
N LYS A 5 -42.99 -53.48 1.04
CA LYS A 5 -41.97 -52.64 0.43
C LYS A 5 -41.88 -51.33 1.21
N HIS A 6 -40.89 -51.24 2.10
CA HIS A 6 -40.65 -50.07 2.91
C HIS A 6 -40.32 -48.88 1.98
N ARG A 7 -41.28 -47.98 1.78
CA ARG A 7 -41.09 -46.77 0.97
C ARG A 7 -40.21 -45.83 1.78
N GLN A 8 -38.89 -45.94 1.64
CA GLN A 8 -37.95 -45.07 2.34
C GLN A 8 -38.22 -43.62 1.95
N SER A 9 -38.59 -42.82 2.95
CA SER A 9 -38.86 -41.41 2.77
C SER A 9 -37.56 -40.65 2.96
N HIS A 10 -36.85 -40.38 1.86
CA HIS A 10 -35.59 -39.61 1.81
C HIS A 10 -35.75 -38.13 2.19
N LYS A 11 -36.88 -37.74 2.79
CA LYS A 11 -37.17 -36.37 3.24
C LYS A 11 -36.14 -35.85 4.25
N LYS A 12 -35.65 -36.73 5.13
CA LYS A 12 -34.62 -36.38 6.12
C LYS A 12 -33.27 -36.13 5.48
N GLU A 13 -32.88 -36.97 4.52
CA GLU A 13 -31.62 -36.81 3.76
C GLU A 13 -31.65 -35.52 2.93
N LEU A 14 -32.76 -35.24 2.26
CA LEU A 14 -32.96 -33.98 1.54
C LEU A 14 -32.87 -32.75 2.46
N TYR A 15 -33.42 -32.84 3.67
CA TYR A 15 -33.31 -31.75 4.66
C TYR A 15 -31.86 -31.50 5.08
N TYR A 16 -31.09 -32.57 5.39
CA TYR A 16 -29.69 -32.42 5.76
C TYR A 16 -28.84 -31.88 4.61
N ILE A 17 -29.07 -32.35 3.38
CA ILE A 17 -28.38 -31.82 2.19
C ILE A 17 -28.68 -30.33 2.03
N LEU A 18 -29.94 -29.92 2.17
CA LEU A 18 -30.33 -28.52 2.04
C LEU A 18 -29.70 -27.64 3.13
N CYS A 19 -29.63 -28.12 4.37
CA CYS A 19 -28.91 -27.44 5.44
C CYS A 19 -27.42 -27.29 5.14
N ILE A 20 -26.75 -28.34 4.65
CA ILE A 20 -25.32 -28.29 4.30
C ILE A 20 -25.09 -27.28 3.17
N VAL A 21 -25.93 -27.28 2.13
CA VAL A 21 -25.81 -26.31 1.02
C VAL A 21 -26.00 -24.88 1.52
N ALA A 22 -26.99 -24.63 2.39
CA ALA A 22 -27.22 -23.31 2.96
C ALA A 22 -26.02 -22.80 3.77
N VAL A 23 -25.47 -23.64 4.65
CA VAL A 23 -24.27 -23.29 5.44
C VAL A 23 -23.06 -23.02 4.54
N THR A 24 -22.86 -23.86 3.51
CA THR A 24 -21.74 -23.72 2.57
C THR A 24 -21.84 -22.42 1.77
N LEU A 25 -23.04 -22.04 1.34
CA LEU A 25 -23.30 -20.78 0.65
C LEU A 25 -23.00 -19.57 1.54
N VAL A 26 -23.47 -19.58 2.79
CA VAL A 26 -23.21 -18.49 3.75
C VAL A 26 -21.70 -18.36 4.02
N LEU A 27 -20.98 -19.46 4.23
CA LEU A 27 -19.54 -19.45 4.42
C LEU A 27 -18.79 -18.93 3.18
N SER A 28 -19.20 -19.38 1.99
CA SER A 28 -18.62 -18.91 0.73
C SER A 28 -18.85 -17.42 0.53
N PHE A 29 -20.06 -16.91 0.82
CA PHE A 29 -20.36 -15.49 0.74
C PHE A 29 -19.63 -14.67 1.80
N SER A 30 -19.36 -15.23 2.99
CA SER A 30 -18.60 -14.53 4.02
C SER A 30 -17.10 -14.45 3.69
N LEU A 31 -16.56 -15.50 3.06
CA LEU A 31 -15.14 -15.57 2.68
C LEU A 31 -14.82 -14.86 1.35
N PHE A 32 -15.75 -14.89 0.39
CA PHE A 32 -15.58 -14.35 -0.97
C PHE A 32 -16.52 -13.19 -1.31
N GLY A 33 -17.44 -12.81 -0.42
CA GLY A 33 -18.33 -11.68 -0.64
C GLY A 33 -17.62 -10.32 -0.48
N PRO A 34 -18.25 -9.25 -0.97
CA PRO A 34 -17.71 -7.90 -0.91
C PRO A 34 -17.50 -7.48 0.55
N GLY A 35 -16.25 -7.13 0.90
CA GLY A 35 -15.87 -6.82 2.29
C GLY A 35 -15.49 -8.04 3.13
N GLY A 36 -15.32 -9.21 2.51
CA GLY A 36 -14.83 -10.42 3.16
C GLY A 36 -13.36 -10.32 3.59
N TYR A 37 -12.87 -11.38 4.25
CA TYR A 37 -11.52 -11.44 4.82
C TYR A 37 -10.39 -11.17 3.80
N ARG A 38 -10.59 -11.55 2.53
CA ARG A 38 -9.60 -11.34 1.46
C ARG A 38 -9.46 -9.87 1.09
N ASP A 39 -10.55 -9.13 1.01
CA ASP A 39 -10.55 -7.70 0.68
C ASP A 39 -9.94 -6.89 1.83
N LEU A 40 -10.32 -7.21 3.08
CA LEU A 40 -9.72 -6.62 4.28
C LEU A 40 -8.20 -6.85 4.33
N ARG A 41 -7.73 -8.05 3.99
CA ARG A 41 -6.30 -8.35 3.97
C ARG A 41 -5.58 -7.58 2.85
N ARG A 42 -6.17 -7.48 1.66
CA ARG A 42 -5.62 -6.67 0.55
C ARG A 42 -5.56 -5.19 0.90
N ALA A 43 -6.64 -4.64 1.45
CA ALA A 43 -6.70 -3.23 1.86
C ALA A 43 -5.65 -2.90 2.94
N ARG A 44 -5.41 -3.82 3.89
CA ARG A 44 -4.33 -3.66 4.88
C ARG A 44 -2.95 -3.65 4.25
N LEU A 45 -2.68 -4.59 3.33
CA LEU A 45 -1.40 -4.64 2.61
C LEU A 45 -1.18 -3.39 1.75
N GLU A 46 -2.21 -2.89 1.07
CA GLU A 46 -2.13 -1.66 0.29
C GLU A 46 -1.88 -0.43 1.18
N LEU A 47 -2.54 -0.35 2.34
CA LEU A 47 -2.30 0.71 3.32
C LEU A 47 -0.87 0.69 3.85
N GLU A 48 -0.33 -0.49 4.18
CA GLU A 48 1.06 -0.62 4.64
C GLU A 48 2.05 -0.20 3.57
N LEU A 49 1.85 -0.62 2.31
CA LEU A 49 2.69 -0.20 1.18
C LEU A 49 2.64 1.30 0.93
N GLN A 50 1.46 1.92 1.02
CA GLN A 50 1.31 3.35 0.84
C GLN A 50 1.98 4.13 1.98
N ARG A 51 1.85 3.66 3.23
CA ARG A 51 2.55 4.27 4.37
C ARG A 51 4.06 4.20 4.23
N ALA A 52 4.59 3.05 3.83
CA ALA A 52 6.03 2.89 3.59
C ALA A 52 6.54 3.86 2.50
N ARG A 53 5.78 4.07 1.43
CA ARG A 53 6.11 5.07 0.40
C ARG A 53 6.10 6.50 0.95
N VAL A 54 5.10 6.86 1.74
CA VAL A 54 5.03 8.20 2.35
C VAL A 54 6.24 8.44 3.24
N GLU A 55 6.61 7.46 4.07
CA GLU A 55 7.78 7.56 4.95
C GLU A 55 9.09 7.72 4.15
N GLU A 56 9.26 6.95 3.07
CA GLU A 56 10.42 7.09 2.16
C GLU A 56 10.48 8.50 1.53
N LEU A 57 9.33 8.99 1.05
CA LEU A 57 9.21 10.32 0.46
C LEU A 57 9.49 11.44 1.47
N GLU A 58 9.00 11.31 2.71
CA GLU A 58 9.27 12.27 3.78
C GLU A 58 10.75 12.31 4.15
N LEU A 59 11.40 11.15 4.30
CA LEU A 59 12.84 11.06 4.57
C LEU A 59 13.65 11.69 3.42
N GLY A 60 13.29 11.39 2.17
CA GLY A 60 13.92 11.99 1.00
C GLY A 60 13.74 13.50 0.94
N ASN A 61 12.55 14.00 1.24
CA ASN A 61 12.27 15.44 1.31
C ASN A 61 13.05 16.12 2.42
N GLN A 62 13.14 15.52 3.61
CA GLN A 62 13.93 16.08 4.71
C GLN A 62 15.42 16.17 4.35
N GLN A 63 15.98 15.13 3.71
CA GLN A 63 17.38 15.17 3.25
C GLN A 63 17.61 16.27 2.22
N ARG A 64 16.72 16.40 1.23
CA ARG A 64 16.81 17.47 0.22
C ARG A 64 16.68 18.84 0.84
N MET A 65 15.78 19.03 1.80
CA MET A 65 15.60 20.31 2.49
C MET A 65 16.85 20.70 3.26
N ARG A 66 17.48 19.76 3.97
CA ARG A 66 18.77 20.00 4.64
C ARG A 66 19.87 20.39 3.65
N SER A 67 19.90 19.77 2.48
CA SER A 67 20.85 20.15 1.42
C SER A 67 20.59 21.56 0.89
N ILE A 68 19.32 21.93 0.70
CA ILE A 68 18.94 23.29 0.29
C ILE A 68 19.32 24.31 1.36
N GLU A 69 19.04 24.02 2.63
CA GLU A 69 19.41 24.89 3.75
C GLU A 69 20.93 25.04 3.83
N ALA A 70 21.70 23.95 3.75
CA ALA A 70 23.16 23.99 3.75
C ALA A 70 23.72 24.82 2.58
N LEU A 71 23.16 24.63 1.37
CA LEU A 71 23.55 25.41 0.18
C LEU A 71 23.16 26.89 0.30
N ARG A 72 22.10 27.21 1.05
CA ARG A 72 21.61 28.58 1.23
C ARG A 72 22.32 29.31 2.36
N SER A 73 22.77 28.60 3.40
CA SER A 73 23.45 29.18 4.56
C SER A 73 24.96 29.31 4.37
N ASP A 74 25.57 28.46 3.54
CA ASP A 74 27.02 28.36 3.43
C ASP A 74 27.52 28.72 2.01
N ARG A 75 28.25 29.82 1.92
CA ARG A 75 28.73 30.41 0.66
C ARG A 75 29.75 29.50 -0.03
N ASP A 76 30.59 28.85 0.75
CA ASP A 76 31.65 27.97 0.25
C ASP A 76 31.08 26.64 -0.26
N ALA A 77 29.97 26.17 0.34
CA ALA A 77 29.25 24.99 -0.11
C ALA A 77 28.55 25.23 -1.46
N LEU A 78 27.94 26.41 -1.64
CA LEU A 78 27.32 26.82 -2.89
C LEU A 78 28.36 26.93 -4.02
N GLU A 79 29.51 27.55 -3.73
CA GLU A 79 30.59 27.70 -4.71
C GLU A 79 31.19 26.34 -5.12
N SER A 80 31.42 25.45 -4.16
CA SER A 80 31.90 24.09 -4.41
C SER A 80 30.91 23.28 -5.27
N TYR A 81 29.61 23.39 -5.00
CA TYR A 81 28.57 22.75 -5.78
C TYR A 81 28.45 23.33 -7.20
N ALA A 82 28.53 24.65 -7.34
CA ALA A 82 28.51 25.34 -8.63
C ALA A 82 29.70 24.92 -9.51
N ARG A 83 30.91 24.83 -8.94
CA ARG A 83 32.10 24.33 -9.64
C ARG A 83 31.95 22.85 -10.03
N GLN A 84 31.44 21.99 -9.14
CA GLN A 84 31.19 20.58 -9.45
C GLN A 84 30.21 20.39 -10.62
N LYS A 85 29.20 21.26 -10.72
CA LYS A 85 28.22 21.24 -11.81
C LYS A 85 28.67 21.98 -13.08
N GLY A 86 29.87 22.59 -13.06
CA GLY A 86 30.43 23.33 -14.20
C GLY A 86 29.88 24.75 -14.39
N TYR A 87 29.19 25.29 -13.38
CA TYR A 87 28.64 26.64 -13.38
C TYR A 87 29.63 27.74 -12.99
N GLY A 88 30.87 27.39 -12.60
CA GLY A 88 31.93 28.37 -12.30
C GLY A 88 33.33 27.82 -12.57
N LYS A 89 34.24 28.65 -13.10
CA LYS A 89 35.66 28.32 -13.30
C LYS A 89 36.49 28.61 -12.04
N GLU A 90 37.66 27.98 -11.91
CA GLU A 90 38.59 28.28 -10.81
C GLU A 90 38.98 29.77 -10.82
N GLY A 91 38.73 30.47 -9.71
CA GLY A 91 39.10 31.87 -9.50
C GLY A 91 38.02 32.91 -9.81
N GLU A 92 36.82 32.50 -10.22
CA GLU A 92 35.70 33.41 -10.52
C GLU A 92 34.82 33.63 -9.28
N ILE A 93 34.61 34.90 -8.87
CA ILE A 93 33.78 35.26 -7.71
C ILE A 93 32.31 35.17 -8.14
N ILE A 94 31.60 34.14 -7.65
CA ILE A 94 30.16 34.00 -7.91
C ILE A 94 29.41 35.03 -7.08
N HIS A 95 29.00 36.13 -7.72
CA HIS A 95 28.22 37.20 -7.09
C HIS A 95 26.74 36.81 -7.06
N HIS A 96 26.18 36.64 -5.86
CA HIS A 96 24.73 36.54 -5.68
C HIS A 96 24.14 37.96 -5.75
N LEU A 97 23.36 38.28 -6.79
CA LEU A 97 22.51 39.48 -6.73
C LEU A 97 21.43 39.24 -5.67
N PRO A 98 21.23 40.15 -4.70
CA PRO A 98 20.05 40.07 -3.85
C PRO A 98 18.82 40.20 -4.75
N GLY A 99 17.95 39.18 -4.73
CA GLY A 99 16.63 39.31 -5.33
C GLY A 99 15.85 40.39 -4.59
N GLU A 100 15.13 41.23 -5.33
CA GLU A 100 14.22 42.25 -4.79
C GLU A 100 13.23 41.69 -3.76
#